data_AF-A0A645I5M9-F1
#
_entry.id   AF-A0A645I5M9-F1
#
_cell.length_a   1.000
_cell.length_b   1.000
_cell.length_c   1.000
_cell.angle_alpha   90.00
_cell.angle_beta   90.00
_cell.angle_gamma   90.00
#
_symmetry.space_group_name_H-M   'P 1'
#
loop_
_entity.id
_entity.type
_entity.pdbx_description
1 polymer ?
#
loop_
_entity_poly.entity_id
_entity_poly.type
_entity_poly.pdbx_seq_one_letter_code
_entity_poly.pdbx_strand_id
1 'polypeptide(L)'
;MGIPLHTPGTCESFLQQHIVQPLGLRPEQLIGFQSENIDEKECERVTDLIAHRGGLDLCVLGIGKNGHLGLNEPGTALEPCCHICRLDDQTRHHDMLKTAGRPVTHGITLGLKEILNAKEILLLIAGEGKSLASRQFLTQSITTSLPASFLWLHNNMHCLIDQSCLNFG
;
A
#
# COMPACT_ATOMS: atom_id res chain seq x y z
N MET A 1 14.32 7.12 -4.44
CA MET A 1 14.37 8.46 -3.81
C MET A 1 15.75 8.84 -3.30
N GLY A 2 16.77 7.97 -3.27
CA GLY A 2 18.10 8.30 -2.74
C GLY A 2 18.15 8.41 -1.22
N ILE A 3 17.07 8.01 -0.52
CA ILE A 3 16.98 8.09 0.95
C ILE A 3 17.48 6.74 1.46
N PRO A 4 18.52 6.70 2.30
CA PRO A 4 18.98 5.47 2.90
C PRO A 4 17.84 4.73 3.61
N LEU A 5 17.79 3.41 3.47
CA LEU A 5 16.75 2.54 4.02
C LEU A 5 16.56 2.70 5.54
N HIS A 6 17.61 3.11 6.27
CA HIS A 6 17.57 3.31 7.72
C HIS A 6 17.24 4.74 8.16
N THR A 7 16.94 5.64 7.22
CA THR A 7 16.52 7.01 7.56
C THR A 7 15.14 6.98 8.24
N PRO A 8 14.96 7.65 9.39
CA PRO A 8 13.65 7.83 10.01
C PRO A 8 12.63 8.43 9.02
N GLY A 9 11.43 7.85 8.95
CA GLY A 9 10.38 8.29 8.03
C GLY A 9 10.33 7.53 6.70
N THR A 10 11.14 6.50 6.53
CA THR A 10 10.99 5.54 5.43
C THR A 10 10.04 4.42 5.83
N CYS A 11 9.34 3.82 4.86
CA CYS A 11 8.54 2.62 5.10
C CYS A 11 9.39 1.49 5.70
N GLU A 12 10.64 1.35 5.25
CA GLU A 12 11.59 0.39 5.80
C GLU A 12 11.83 0.63 7.29
N SER A 13 12.21 1.84 7.69
CA SER A 13 12.44 2.17 9.12
C SER A 13 11.19 1.90 9.98
N PHE A 14 10.00 2.20 9.46
CA PHE A 14 8.74 1.93 10.13
C PHE A 14 8.49 0.43 10.31
N LEU A 15 8.64 -0.37 9.25
CA LEU A 15 8.47 -1.82 9.30
C LEU A 15 9.50 -2.48 10.22
N GLN A 16 10.75 -2.00 10.19
CA GLN A 16 11.80 -2.49 11.08
C GLN A 16 11.43 -2.28 12.55
N GLN A 17 11.00 -1.07 12.91
CA GLN A 17 10.66 -0.70 14.29
C GLN A 17 9.38 -1.37 14.79
N HIS A 18 8.35 -1.48 13.95
CA HIS A 18 7.01 -1.90 14.38
C HIS A 18 6.68 -3.37 14.10
N ILE A 19 7.42 -4.04 13.22
CA ILE A 19 7.14 -5.43 12.82
C ILE A 19 8.37 -6.32 12.94
N VAL A 20 9.46 -6.01 12.23
CA VAL A 20 10.63 -6.92 12.13
C VAL A 20 11.31 -7.12 13.49
N GLN A 21 11.67 -6.04 14.18
CA GLN A 21 12.35 -6.11 15.47
C GLN A 21 11.46 -6.72 16.57
N PRO A 22 10.20 -6.29 16.76
CA PRO A 22 9.33 -6.86 17.79
C PRO A 22 9.04 -8.36 17.61
N LEU A 23 8.99 -8.83 16.36
CA LEU A 23 8.73 -10.24 16.04
C LEU A 23 10.01 -11.08 15.91
N GLY A 24 11.20 -10.46 16.03
CA GLY A 24 12.49 -11.15 15.89
C GLY A 24 12.71 -11.77 14.50
N LEU A 25 12.18 -11.13 13.45
CA LEU A 25 12.36 -11.62 12.08
C LEU A 25 13.79 -11.43 11.62
N ARG A 26 14.32 -12.38 10.85
CA ARG A 26 15.63 -12.24 10.22
C ARG A 26 15.59 -11.20 9.11
N PRO A 27 16.67 -10.45 8.85
CA PRO A 27 16.70 -9.43 7.80
C PRO A 27 16.22 -9.93 6.43
N GLU A 28 16.53 -11.17 6.06
CA GLU A 28 16.20 -11.77 4.76
C GLU A 28 14.71 -12.14 4.62
N GLN A 29 13.94 -12.04 5.72
CA GLN A 29 12.50 -12.24 5.74
C GLN A 29 11.73 -10.96 5.39
N LEU A 30 12.37 -9.79 5.51
CA LEU A 30 11.82 -8.55 5.00
C LEU A 30 12.29 -8.33 3.57
N ILE A 31 11.33 -8.18 2.65
CA ILE A 31 11.59 -7.73 1.30
C ILE A 31 10.92 -6.38 1.14
N GLY A 32 11.73 -5.33 1.15
CA GLY A 32 11.29 -3.97 0.84
C GLY A 32 11.63 -3.56 -0.60
N PHE A 33 11.02 -2.47 -1.03
CA PHE A 33 11.50 -1.72 -2.19
C PHE A 33 12.77 -0.95 -1.83
N GLN A 34 13.77 -1.00 -2.70
CA GLN A 34 15.00 -0.25 -2.54
C GLN A 34 14.74 1.24 -2.80
N SER A 35 14.96 2.06 -1.77
CA SER A 35 14.65 3.49 -1.80
C SER A 35 15.77 4.34 -2.41
N GLU A 36 16.96 3.80 -2.64
CA GLU A 36 18.13 4.56 -3.09
C GLU A 36 18.04 4.90 -4.57
N ASN A 37 17.69 3.95 -5.44
CA ASN A 37 17.42 4.18 -6.86
C ASN A 37 16.04 3.62 -7.20
N ILE A 38 15.05 4.49 -7.36
CA ILE A 38 13.72 4.08 -7.82
C ILE A 38 13.75 4.14 -9.34
N ASP A 39 13.85 2.97 -9.96
CA ASP A 39 13.71 2.77 -11.40
C ASP A 39 12.81 1.55 -11.67
N GLU A 40 12.49 1.32 -12.93
CA GLU A 40 11.61 0.22 -13.35
C GLU A 40 12.22 -1.15 -13.02
N LYS A 41 13.55 -1.26 -12.92
CA LYS A 41 14.21 -2.52 -12.56
C LYS A 41 13.90 -2.94 -11.14
N GLU A 42 13.68 -1.99 -10.24
CA GLU A 42 13.26 -2.29 -8.89
C GLU A 42 11.83 -2.86 -8.85
N CYS A 43 10.93 -2.36 -9.71
CA CYS A 43 9.60 -2.95 -9.89
C CYS A 43 9.70 -4.41 -10.36
N GLU A 44 10.54 -4.67 -11.36
CA GLU A 44 10.81 -6.02 -11.88
C GLU A 44 11.38 -6.92 -10.78
N ARG A 45 12.42 -6.48 -10.06
CA ARG A 45 13.07 -7.26 -9.00
C ARG A 45 12.07 -7.74 -7.94
N VAL A 46 11.20 -6.86 -7.46
CA VAL A 46 10.21 -7.21 -6.43
C VAL A 46 9.13 -8.13 -7.00
N THR A 47 8.62 -7.83 -8.19
CA THR A 47 7.58 -8.64 -8.84
C THR A 47 8.08 -10.06 -9.13
N ASP A 48 9.30 -10.18 -9.64
CA ASP A 48 9.95 -11.47 -9.87
C ASP A 48 10.17 -12.22 -8.56
N LEU A 49 10.63 -11.55 -7.50
CA LEU A 49 10.86 -12.21 -6.22
C LEU A 49 9.57 -12.77 -5.61
N ILE A 50 8.45 -12.06 -5.76
CA ILE A 50 7.12 -12.55 -5.37
C ILE A 50 6.76 -13.79 -6.19
N ALA A 51 6.92 -13.73 -7.53
CA ALA A 51 6.59 -14.83 -8.42
C ALA A 51 7.45 -16.09 -8.14
N HIS A 52 8.77 -15.93 -7.95
CA HIS A 52 9.69 -17.02 -7.63
C HIS A 52 9.41 -17.68 -6.28
N ARG A 53 8.77 -16.95 -5.35
CA ARG A 53 8.33 -17.49 -4.06
C ARG A 53 6.92 -18.10 -4.09
N GLY A 54 6.28 -18.15 -5.26
CA GLY A 54 4.96 -18.76 -5.45
C GLY A 54 3.78 -17.80 -5.21
N GLY A 55 4.03 -16.49 -5.20
CA GLY A 55 3.00 -15.47 -4.95
C GLY A 55 2.86 -15.08 -3.48
N LEU A 56 1.84 -14.27 -3.20
CA LEU A 56 1.52 -13.81 -1.84
C LEU A 56 0.47 -14.74 -1.22
N ASP A 57 0.77 -15.36 -0.08
CA ASP A 57 -0.23 -16.14 0.65
C ASP A 57 -1.28 -15.23 1.31
N LEU A 58 -0.84 -14.10 1.87
CA LEU A 58 -1.70 -13.12 2.52
C LEU A 58 -1.24 -11.71 2.14
N CYS A 59 -2.17 -10.87 1.67
CA CYS A 59 -1.97 -9.45 1.46
C CYS A 59 -2.75 -8.65 2.51
N VAL A 60 -2.04 -8.03 3.44
CA VAL A 60 -2.64 -7.15 4.46
C VAL A 60 -2.59 -5.72 3.97
N LEU A 61 -3.74 -5.06 3.90
CA LEU A 61 -3.89 -3.73 3.33
C LEU A 61 -4.65 -2.80 4.26
N GLY A 62 -4.34 -1.52 4.17
CA GLY A 62 -5.23 -0.44 4.60
C GLY A 62 -5.86 0.24 3.38
N ILE A 63 -6.88 1.05 3.62
CA ILE A 63 -7.51 1.92 2.61
C ILE A 63 -7.14 3.39 2.82
N GLY A 64 -6.77 4.11 1.77
CA GLY A 64 -6.58 5.57 1.80
C GLY A 64 -7.85 6.34 2.15
N LYS A 65 -7.75 7.61 2.58
CA LYS A 65 -8.94 8.44 2.84
C LYS A 65 -9.77 8.69 1.57
N ASN A 66 -9.13 8.62 0.41
CA ASN A 66 -9.70 8.70 -0.93
C ASN A 66 -9.92 7.31 -1.57
N GLY A 67 -9.66 6.21 -0.86
CA GLY A 67 -9.84 4.85 -1.36
C GLY A 67 -8.66 4.23 -2.10
N HIS A 68 -7.47 4.84 -2.10
CA HIS A 68 -6.28 4.20 -2.67
C HIS A 68 -5.86 2.92 -1.93
N LEU A 69 -5.06 2.09 -2.60
CA LEU A 69 -4.35 0.94 -2.03
C LEU A 69 -2.85 1.09 -2.29
N GLY A 70 -2.01 1.07 -1.26
CA GLY A 70 -0.60 1.44 -1.43
C GLY A 70 -0.50 2.85 -2.01
N LEU A 71 0.13 3.00 -3.18
CA LEU A 71 0.13 4.26 -3.93
C LEU A 71 -0.69 4.21 -5.23
N ASN A 72 -1.59 3.23 -5.35
CA ASN A 72 -2.56 3.15 -6.45
C ASN A 72 -3.67 4.18 -6.20
N GLU A 73 -3.48 5.42 -6.64
CA GLU A 73 -4.41 6.53 -6.44
C GLU A 73 -5.63 6.48 -7.37
N PRO A 74 -6.77 7.09 -6.98
CA PRO A 74 -7.91 7.29 -7.87
C PRO A 74 -7.53 7.94 -9.21
N GLY A 75 -8.03 7.39 -10.31
CA GLY A 75 -7.68 7.90 -11.64
C GLY A 75 -8.63 7.45 -12.75
N THR A 76 -8.36 7.92 -13.97
CA THR A 76 -9.07 7.46 -15.18
C THR A 76 -8.67 6.04 -15.58
N ALA A 77 -7.50 5.59 -15.15
CA ALA A 77 -6.98 4.24 -15.30
C ALA A 77 -6.17 3.87 -14.06
N LEU A 78 -5.96 2.57 -13.85
CA LEU A 78 -5.09 2.03 -12.81
C LEU A 78 -4.03 1.14 -13.46
N GLU A 79 -2.83 1.17 -12.90
CA GLU A 79 -1.73 0.36 -13.37
C GLU A 79 -1.83 -1.06 -12.78
N PRO A 80 -1.87 -2.11 -13.61
CA PRO A 80 -1.98 -3.47 -13.11
C PRO A 80 -0.69 -3.93 -12.45
N CYS A 81 0.47 -3.55 -12.98
CA CYS A 81 1.78 -4.01 -12.54
C CYS A 81 2.40 -3.04 -11.51
N CYS A 82 3.44 -3.52 -10.82
CA CYS A 82 4.30 -2.67 -10.01
C CYS A 82 4.85 -1.49 -10.84
N HIS A 83 4.73 -0.28 -10.30
CA HIS A 83 5.06 0.95 -11.02
C HIS A 83 5.53 2.06 -10.08
N ILE A 84 6.15 3.06 -10.69
CA ILE A 84 6.55 4.30 -10.04
C ILE A 84 5.44 5.31 -10.27
N CYS A 85 4.94 5.93 -9.20
CA CYS A 85 3.91 6.95 -9.29
C CYS A 85 4.39 8.26 -8.68
N ARG A 86 3.86 9.37 -9.20
CA ARG A 86 4.01 10.68 -8.56
C ARG A 86 3.07 10.73 -7.37
N LEU A 87 3.60 11.13 -6.21
CA LEU A 87 2.79 11.28 -5.01
C LEU A 87 1.84 12.46 -5.18
N ASP A 88 0.58 12.26 -4.80
CA ASP A 88 -0.38 13.35 -4.72
C ASP A 88 0.00 14.35 -3.61
N ASP A 89 -0.59 15.54 -3.63
CA ASP A 89 -0.25 16.57 -2.65
C ASP A 89 -0.62 16.19 -1.21
N GLN A 90 -1.69 15.43 -0.94
CA GLN A 90 -2.01 14.98 0.41
C GLN A 90 -0.95 14.00 0.94
N THR A 91 -0.55 13.03 0.12
CA THR A 91 0.46 12.03 0.42
C THR A 91 1.81 12.71 0.66
N ARG A 92 2.17 13.74 -0.14
CA ARG A 92 3.39 14.54 0.07
C ARG A 92 3.44 15.26 1.41
N HIS A 93 2.30 15.58 2.00
CA HIS A 93 2.19 16.24 3.32
C HIS A 93 1.95 15.26 4.47
N HIS A 94 2.01 13.95 4.21
CA HIS A 94 1.89 12.94 5.27
C HIS A 94 3.06 13.05 6.26
N ASP A 95 2.78 12.92 7.55
CA ASP A 95 3.74 13.20 8.62
C ASP A 95 5.00 12.32 8.55
N MET A 96 4.84 11.07 8.11
CA MET A 96 5.95 10.15 7.87
C MET A 96 6.96 10.68 6.84
N LEU A 97 6.52 11.39 5.80
CA LEU A 97 7.42 11.93 4.77
C LEU A 97 8.07 13.24 5.22
N LYS A 98 7.49 13.97 6.17
CA LYS A 98 8.08 15.20 6.73
C LYS A 98 9.38 14.91 7.48
N THR A 99 9.51 13.73 8.08
CA THR A 99 10.73 13.33 8.80
C THR A 99 11.85 12.87 7.88
N ALA A 100 11.59 12.68 6.58
CA ALA A 100 12.58 12.24 5.59
C ALA A 100 13.65 13.30 5.25
N GLY A 101 13.54 14.53 5.77
CA GLY A 101 14.54 15.60 5.60
C GLY A 101 14.61 16.23 4.21
N ARG A 102 13.79 15.78 3.25
CA ARG A 102 13.64 16.39 1.92
C ARG A 102 12.27 16.11 1.29
N PRO A 103 11.84 16.91 0.29
CA PRO A 103 10.60 16.64 -0.43
C PRO A 103 10.65 15.31 -1.20
N VAL A 104 9.70 14.43 -0.88
CA VAL A 104 9.47 13.17 -1.61
C VAL A 104 8.38 13.43 -2.63
N THR A 105 8.69 13.26 -3.92
CA THR A 105 7.78 13.55 -5.04
C THR A 105 7.23 12.31 -5.75
N HIS A 106 7.89 11.17 -5.59
CA HIS A 106 7.54 9.90 -6.21
C HIS A 106 7.62 8.77 -5.18
N GLY A 107 6.88 7.70 -5.44
CA GLY A 107 6.97 6.44 -4.72
C GLY A 107 6.88 5.26 -5.67
N ILE A 108 7.10 4.07 -5.12
CA ILE A 108 6.99 2.80 -5.83
C ILE A 108 5.96 1.96 -5.09
N THR A 109 5.10 1.27 -5.84
CA THR A 109 4.00 0.48 -5.28
C THR A 109 3.81 -0.80 -6.07
N LEU A 110 3.35 -1.86 -5.41
CA LEU A 110 2.75 -2.99 -6.10
C LEU A 110 1.50 -2.51 -6.85
N GLY A 111 1.27 -3.08 -8.03
CA GLY A 111 0.06 -2.83 -8.79
C GLY A 111 -1.09 -3.71 -8.29
N LEU A 112 -2.27 -3.47 -8.86
CA LEU A 112 -3.46 -4.24 -8.49
C LEU A 112 -3.35 -5.74 -8.84
N LYS A 113 -2.55 -6.11 -9.85
CA LYS A 113 -2.36 -7.50 -10.25
C LYS A 113 -1.75 -8.32 -9.13
N GLU A 114 -0.65 -7.85 -8.54
CA GLU A 114 0.03 -8.58 -7.47
C GLU A 114 -0.85 -8.64 -6.21
N ILE A 115 -1.58 -7.57 -5.90
CA ILE A 115 -2.54 -7.52 -4.79
C ILE A 115 -3.66 -8.55 -4.98
N LEU A 116 -4.30 -8.56 -6.15
CA LEU A 116 -5.44 -9.44 -6.45
C LEU A 116 -5.04 -10.89 -6.72
N ASN A 117 -3.75 -11.17 -6.97
CA ASN A 117 -3.23 -12.53 -7.09
C ASN A 117 -2.82 -13.15 -5.74
N ALA A 118 -2.95 -12.41 -4.64
CA ALA A 118 -2.75 -13.01 -3.31
C ALA A 118 -3.76 -14.13 -3.06
N LYS A 119 -3.43 -15.15 -2.27
CA LYS A 119 -4.40 -16.22 -1.95
C LYS A 119 -5.50 -15.73 -1.00
N GLU A 120 -5.16 -14.78 -0.14
CA GLU A 120 -6.06 -14.14 0.80
C GLU A 120 -5.73 -12.65 0.91
N ILE A 121 -6.78 -11.82 1.06
CA ILE A 121 -6.65 -10.38 1.31
C ILE A 121 -7.31 -10.04 2.63
N LEU A 122 -6.57 -9.37 3.52
CA LEU A 122 -7.10 -8.79 4.75
C LEU A 122 -7.06 -7.26 4.64
N LEU A 123 -8.22 -6.65 4.42
CA LEU A 123 -8.38 -5.20 4.41
C LEU A 123 -8.74 -4.71 5.82
N LEU A 124 -7.94 -3.79 6.35
CA LEU A 124 -8.16 -3.14 7.63
C LEU A 124 -8.59 -1.69 7.40
N ILE A 125 -9.77 -1.33 7.89
CA ILE A 125 -10.30 0.04 7.81
C ILE A 125 -10.50 0.56 9.23
N ALA A 126 -9.53 1.36 9.69
CA ALA A 126 -9.55 1.96 11.01
C ALA A 126 -8.94 3.37 11.00
N GLY A 127 -9.32 4.18 11.99
CA GLY A 127 -8.79 5.51 12.21
C GLY A 127 -9.63 6.64 11.59
N GLU A 128 -9.30 7.86 11.99
CA GLU A 128 -10.06 9.06 11.64
C GLU A 128 -10.02 9.38 10.13
N GLY A 129 -11.14 9.88 9.61
CA GLY A 129 -11.27 10.31 8.21
C GLY A 129 -11.44 9.17 7.20
N LYS A 130 -11.71 7.94 7.66
CA LYS A 130 -11.98 6.78 6.79
C LYS A 130 -13.46 6.58 6.45
N SER A 131 -14.39 7.29 7.10
CA SER A 131 -15.83 7.03 6.93
C SER A 131 -16.33 7.21 5.49
N LEU A 132 -15.79 8.19 4.75
CA LEU A 132 -16.17 8.39 3.34
C LEU A 132 -15.71 7.23 2.46
N ALA A 133 -14.42 6.86 2.55
CA ALA A 133 -13.87 5.72 1.82
C ALA A 133 -14.58 4.41 2.18
N SER A 134 -14.89 4.21 3.46
CA SER A 134 -15.66 3.05 3.97
C SER A 134 -17.05 3.00 3.34
N ARG A 135 -17.76 4.13 3.36
CA ARG A 135 -19.10 4.23 2.77
C ARG A 135 -19.09 3.88 1.28
N GLN A 136 -18.13 4.44 0.53
CA GLN A 136 -17.98 4.17 -0.90
C GLN A 136 -17.61 2.71 -1.15
N PHE A 137 -16.64 2.18 -0.39
CA PHE A 137 -16.19 0.79 -0.52
C PHE A 137 -17.34 -0.21 -0.28
N LEU A 138 -18.19 0.05 0.72
CA LEU A 138 -19.34 -0.80 1.05
C LEU A 138 -20.48 -0.77 0.01
N THR A 139 -20.46 0.14 -0.96
CA THR A 139 -21.41 0.11 -2.09
C THR A 139 -21.12 -1.03 -3.07
N GLN A 140 -19.93 -1.63 -2.99
CA GLN A 140 -19.46 -2.68 -3.90
C GLN A 140 -19.41 -2.24 -5.38
N SER A 141 -19.48 -0.93 -5.65
CA SER A 141 -19.35 -0.40 -7.00
C SER A 141 -17.88 -0.39 -7.39
N ILE A 142 -17.50 -1.21 -8.37
CA ILE A 142 -16.13 -1.31 -8.87
C ILE A 142 -15.84 -0.12 -9.79
N THR A 143 -14.83 0.67 -9.45
CA THR A 143 -14.46 1.89 -10.18
C THR A 143 -13.01 2.27 -9.96
N THR A 144 -12.36 2.81 -10.99
CA THR A 144 -10.99 3.34 -10.88
C THR A 144 -10.89 4.60 -10.02
N SER A 145 -12.02 5.27 -9.74
CA SER A 145 -12.09 6.36 -8.76
C SER A 145 -12.03 5.91 -7.31
N LEU A 146 -12.16 4.59 -7.05
CA LEU A 146 -12.00 3.97 -5.74
C LEU A 146 -11.17 2.68 -5.91
N PRO A 147 -9.84 2.75 -6.00
CA PRO A 147 -8.99 1.58 -6.26
C PRO A 147 -9.26 0.39 -5.33
N ALA A 148 -9.54 0.66 -4.05
CA ALA A 148 -9.94 -0.37 -3.09
C ALA A 148 -11.18 -1.18 -3.52
N SER A 149 -12.10 -0.61 -4.30
CA SER A 149 -13.29 -1.32 -4.81
C SER A 149 -12.94 -2.58 -5.62
N PHE A 150 -11.77 -2.65 -6.24
CA PHE A 150 -11.33 -3.83 -7.00
C PHE A 150 -11.13 -5.06 -6.09
N LEU A 151 -10.96 -4.88 -4.78
CA LEU A 151 -10.87 -5.99 -3.83
C LEU A 151 -12.17 -6.82 -3.76
N TRP A 152 -13.32 -6.26 -4.19
CA TRP A 152 -14.56 -7.03 -4.32
C TRP A 152 -14.52 -8.09 -5.43
N LEU A 153 -13.54 -8.03 -6.34
CA LEU A 153 -13.29 -9.08 -7.35
C LEU A 153 -12.53 -10.28 -6.78
N HIS A 154 -11.98 -10.16 -5.57
CA HIS A 154 -11.17 -11.21 -4.96
C HIS A 154 -12.06 -12.21 -4.21
N ASN A 155 -11.91 -13.50 -4.54
CA ASN A 155 -12.76 -14.56 -3.99
C ASN A 155 -12.55 -14.83 -2.50
N ASN A 156 -11.41 -14.41 -1.93
CA ASN A 156 -11.04 -14.65 -0.54
C ASN A 156 -10.55 -13.35 0.12
N MET A 157 -11.46 -12.38 0.26
CA MET A 157 -11.18 -11.09 0.88
C MET A 157 -11.97 -10.94 2.18
N HIS A 158 -11.24 -10.64 3.25
CA HIS A 158 -11.78 -10.30 4.57
C HIS A 158 -11.58 -8.81 4.82
N CYS A 159 -12.65 -8.13 5.24
CA CYS A 159 -12.59 -6.72 5.61
C CYS A 159 -12.95 -6.57 7.08
N LEU A 160 -12.02 -6.02 7.88
CA LEU A 160 -12.25 -5.62 9.26
C LEU A 160 -12.36 -4.11 9.32
N ILE A 161 -13.54 -3.63 9.71
CA ILE A 161 -13.85 -2.21 9.78
C ILE A 161 -14.10 -1.84 11.24
N ASP A 162 -13.35 -0.86 11.73
CA ASP A 162 -13.64 -0.24 13.02
C ASP A 162 -15.01 0.43 12.96
N GLN A 163 -15.84 0.22 14.00
CA GLN A 163 -17.19 0.75 14.05
C GLN A 163 -17.25 2.27 13.86
N SER A 164 -16.24 3.01 14.31
CA SER A 164 -16.13 4.47 14.11
C SER A 164 -16.11 4.87 12.62
N CYS A 165 -15.62 3.99 11.74
CA CYS A 165 -15.56 4.20 10.29
C CYS A 165 -16.91 3.95 9.59
N LEU A 166 -17.91 3.45 10.31
CA LEU A 166 -19.27 3.23 9.80
C LEU A 166 -20.23 4.38 10.16
N ASN A 167 -19.75 5.40 10.88
CA ASN A 167 -20.52 6.59 11.17
C ASN A 167 -20.49 7.55 9.97
N PHE A 168 -21.59 7.62 9.22
CA PHE A 168 -21.69 8.38 7.97
C PHE A 168 -22.31 9.78 8.11
N GLY A 169 -22.62 10.18 9.35
CA GLY A 169 -23.26 11.44 9.75
C GLY A 169 -23.67 11.36 11.21
#